data_AF-A0A3N4SJS9-F1
#
_entry.id   AF-A0A3N4SJS9-F1
#
_cell.length_a   1.000
_cell.length_b   1.000
_cell.length_c   1.000
_cell.angle_alpha   90.00
_cell.angle_beta   90.00
_cell.angle_gamma   90.00
#
_symmetry.space_group_name_H-M   'P 1'
#
loop_
_entity.id
_entity.type
_entity.pdbx_description
1 polymer ?
#
loop_
_entity_poly.entity_id
_entity_poly.type
_entity_poly.pdbx_seq_one_letter_code
_entity_poly.pdbx_strand_id
1 'polypeptide(L)'
;MARKNLTQSSRASRREHALRLKRSKMSLALLGGPVVLAVVAGSVFAAEGHDQHRPQGNQAAAAQPEAAGQPDPNCTLLVPGNPLTARGLATPYRLVATDPAQGPCHEADPNQSAFVEAAIVTPNGKLTIYNPLVIDKGTRPAARPAKASVPRGSTVGIWFGFNNANLTLRTSGRTNGLAQGKCVNGLPGSVFGQFAYCNAPAFFRAANAQIAKKHLRIPALGTAKDGLPCPTTRDFSVVDQDGSDNVVTHYLADGRGRIAQNNAASRAALAKAARLDNRGDRHHRPDGKAKSASAYTPKDLANGSDNLLLTQFMDPALGCKPFTARDQSGDGRATSALALDELSAAASQKAPIALVPQNDPMTLVDGRGSVAKTNAYRIGVNMPAVGAGADGDGAAFCTTLFRDPAGIQRVFRDKALFEKAPSPDPGVSSNLFGFLASRANQTFTNLGCDQLLGAADPVTLTTNADGTVADAVLTALGQTPPPSASPSTPSSGTTGGPATATATATATATATATATATAKTTSSASAPASPKAQQSHGGHRHSS
;
A
#
# COMPACT_ATOMS: atom_id res chain seq x y z
N MET A 1 55.10 -8.74 -28.51
CA MET A 1 55.28 -7.26 -28.55
C MET A 1 54.03 -6.63 -29.18
N ALA A 2 53.60 -5.47 -28.64
CA ALA A 2 52.59 -4.48 -29.12
C ALA A 2 51.15 -4.97 -29.42
N ARG A 3 50.07 -4.64 -28.66
CA ARG A 3 49.36 -3.36 -28.31
C ARG A 3 48.44 -2.75 -29.39
N LYS A 4 47.15 -2.57 -28.98
CA LYS A 4 46.16 -1.50 -29.31
C LYS A 4 45.41 -1.61 -30.66
N ASN A 5 44.15 -1.19 -30.85
CA ASN A 5 42.95 -0.91 -30.02
C ASN A 5 41.80 -0.48 -30.98
N LEU A 6 40.55 -0.64 -30.54
CA LEU A 6 39.36 0.23 -30.78
C LEU A 6 38.48 0.17 -32.06
N THR A 7 37.18 -0.07 -31.78
CA THR A 7 35.93 0.57 -32.30
C THR A 7 35.44 0.35 -33.72
N GLN A 8 34.29 -0.34 -33.85
CA GLN A 8 32.98 0.21 -34.27
C GLN A 8 31.98 -0.94 -34.49
N SER A 9 30.82 -0.92 -33.82
CA SER A 9 29.68 -1.75 -34.20
C SER A 9 28.52 -0.86 -34.63
N SER A 10 28.24 -0.91 -35.93
CA SER A 10 27.28 -0.10 -36.66
C SER A 10 25.86 -0.70 -36.59
N ARG A 11 24.91 0.08 -36.05
CA ARG A 11 23.54 0.40 -36.52
C ARG A 11 22.66 -0.61 -37.32
N ALA A 12 22.98 -1.89 -37.45
CA ALA A 12 22.20 -2.84 -38.25
C ALA A 12 21.26 -3.78 -37.46
N SER A 13 21.24 -3.73 -36.12
CA SER A 13 20.41 -4.65 -35.30
C SER A 13 19.07 -4.07 -34.82
N ARG A 14 18.67 -2.86 -35.26
CA ARG A 14 17.44 -2.18 -34.76
C ARG A 14 16.29 -2.07 -35.77
N ARG A 15 16.34 -2.77 -36.92
CA ARG A 15 15.27 -2.71 -37.94
C ARG A 15 14.53 -4.01 -38.23
N GLU A 16 14.83 -5.13 -37.54
CA GLU A 16 14.13 -6.40 -37.76
C GLU A 16 13.05 -6.78 -36.73
N HIS A 17 12.81 -5.97 -35.70
CA HIS A 17 11.74 -6.24 -34.71
C HIS A 17 10.40 -5.55 -34.99
N ALA A 18 10.26 -4.79 -36.08
CA ALA A 18 9.10 -3.94 -36.34
C ALA A 18 8.10 -4.44 -37.41
N LEU A 19 8.24 -5.64 -37.96
CA LEU A 19 7.40 -6.11 -39.08
C LEU A 19 6.75 -7.50 -38.93
N ARG A 20 6.61 -8.03 -37.70
CA ARG A 20 5.89 -9.31 -37.44
C ARG A 20 4.79 -9.23 -36.38
N LEU A 21 4.07 -8.11 -36.31
CA LEU A 21 2.85 -7.95 -35.49
C LEU A 21 1.65 -7.43 -36.32
N LYS A 22 1.56 -7.87 -37.57
CA LYS A 22 0.33 -7.76 -38.39
C LYS A 22 0.00 -9.12 -38.97
N ARG A 23 -0.73 -9.93 -38.19
CA ARG A 23 -1.74 -10.93 -38.62
C ARG A 23 -2.08 -11.84 -37.44
N SER A 24 -3.14 -11.49 -36.72
CA SER A 24 -4.27 -12.39 -36.49
C SER A 24 -5.30 -11.64 -35.64
N LYS A 25 -6.31 -11.08 -36.32
CA LYS A 25 -7.61 -10.78 -35.70
C LYS A 25 -8.48 -11.98 -36.02
N MET A 26 -8.88 -12.74 -35.02
CA MET A 26 -10.18 -13.40 -35.01
C MET A 26 -10.65 -13.49 -33.56
N SER A 27 -11.78 -12.84 -33.35
CA SER A 27 -12.49 -12.69 -32.09
C SER A 27 -12.95 -14.03 -31.55
N LEU A 28 -12.82 -14.22 -30.23
CA LEU A 28 -13.83 -14.92 -29.45
C LEU A 28 -13.97 -14.16 -28.12
N ALA A 29 -15.11 -13.49 -27.99
CA ALA A 29 -15.52 -12.82 -26.78
C ALA A 29 -15.79 -13.86 -25.69
N LEU A 30 -15.18 -13.69 -24.52
CA LEU A 30 -15.58 -14.33 -23.27
C LEU A 30 -15.35 -13.32 -22.14
N LEU A 31 -16.49 -12.74 -21.75
CA LEU A 31 -16.91 -12.21 -20.45
C LEU A 31 -15.80 -11.84 -19.46
N GLY A 32 -15.70 -10.54 -19.20
CA GLY A 32 -14.89 -9.95 -18.13
C GLY A 32 -15.24 -10.53 -16.77
N GLY A 33 -14.19 -10.89 -16.03
CA GLY A 33 -14.29 -11.18 -14.61
C GLY A 33 -14.39 -9.90 -13.79
N PRO A 34 -15.20 -9.87 -12.72
CA PRO A 34 -15.40 -8.68 -11.92
C PRO A 34 -14.15 -8.33 -11.11
N VAL A 35 -13.76 -7.06 -11.21
CA VAL A 35 -12.92 -6.36 -10.24
C VAL A 35 -13.73 -6.29 -8.95
N VAL A 36 -13.29 -7.00 -7.90
CA VAL A 36 -13.91 -6.89 -6.58
C VAL A 36 -13.40 -5.60 -5.94
N LEU A 37 -14.17 -4.55 -6.19
CA LEU A 37 -14.36 -3.38 -5.35
C LEU A 37 -14.63 -3.83 -3.90
N ALA A 38 -13.75 -3.49 -2.96
CA ALA A 38 -14.10 -3.52 -1.54
C ALA A 38 -14.90 -2.25 -1.20
N VAL A 39 -16.18 -2.23 -1.56
CA VAL A 39 -17.15 -1.25 -1.05
C VAL A 39 -17.62 -1.74 0.30
N VAL A 40 -17.25 -1.01 1.36
CA VAL A 40 -17.88 -1.18 2.67
C VAL A 40 -19.23 -0.47 2.62
N ALA A 41 -20.29 -1.22 2.32
CA ALA A 41 -21.67 -0.78 2.51
C ALA A 41 -22.39 -1.80 3.39
N GLY A 42 -22.65 -1.43 4.65
CA GLY A 42 -23.45 -2.21 5.57
C GLY A 42 -24.92 -2.23 5.15
N SER A 43 -25.57 -3.38 5.28
CA SER A 43 -27.03 -3.51 5.18
C SER A 43 -27.50 -4.70 6.01
N VAL A 44 -28.16 -4.38 7.11
CA VAL A 44 -29.08 -5.24 7.89
C VAL A 44 -30.35 -5.40 7.05
N PHE A 45 -30.91 -6.61 6.88
CA PHE A 45 -32.37 -6.86 6.93
C PHE A 45 -32.73 -8.37 6.91
N ALA A 46 -33.53 -8.73 7.91
CA ALA A 46 -34.63 -9.71 7.98
C ALA A 46 -34.59 -11.02 7.17
N ALA A 47 -34.59 -12.13 7.90
CA ALA A 47 -34.95 -13.46 7.43
C ALA A 47 -36.42 -13.76 7.77
N GLU A 48 -37.19 -14.28 6.81
CA GLU A 48 -38.32 -15.18 7.06
C GLU A 48 -38.77 -15.83 5.73
N GLY A 49 -38.99 -17.15 5.75
CA GLY A 49 -39.48 -17.89 4.59
C GLY A 49 -39.15 -19.38 4.63
N HIS A 50 -39.85 -20.12 5.49
CA HIS A 50 -39.94 -21.58 5.45
C HIS A 50 -40.58 -22.05 4.12
N ASP A 51 -40.07 -23.11 3.50
CA ASP A 51 -40.91 -24.28 3.15
C ASP A 51 -40.14 -25.51 2.62
N GLN A 52 -40.48 -26.63 3.25
CA GLN A 52 -40.76 -27.99 2.73
C GLN A 52 -39.67 -28.90 2.15
N HIS A 53 -39.41 -29.93 2.96
CA HIS A 53 -38.83 -31.22 2.59
C HIS A 53 -39.69 -32.03 1.61
N ARG A 54 -39.04 -32.61 0.59
CA ARG A 54 -39.32 -34.00 0.15
C ARG A 54 -38.03 -34.69 -0.34
N PRO A 55 -37.83 -36.00 -0.05
CA PRO A 55 -36.56 -36.67 -0.25
C PRO A 55 -36.51 -37.39 -1.61
N GLN A 56 -35.39 -37.28 -2.34
CA GLN A 56 -35.09 -38.17 -3.45
C GLN A 56 -33.60 -38.55 -3.50
N GLY A 57 -33.36 -39.85 -3.35
CA GLY A 57 -32.48 -40.62 -4.23
C GLY A 57 -30.97 -40.45 -4.05
N ASN A 58 -30.36 -41.44 -3.39
CA ASN A 58 -28.93 -41.72 -3.48
C ASN A 58 -28.49 -41.88 -4.94
N GLN A 59 -27.78 -40.88 -5.47
CA GLN A 59 -26.80 -41.08 -6.53
C GLN A 59 -25.45 -40.53 -6.04
N ALA A 60 -24.45 -41.40 -6.02
CA ALA A 60 -23.07 -41.04 -5.73
C ALA A 60 -22.56 -40.14 -6.86
N ALA A 61 -22.64 -38.83 -6.66
CA ALA A 61 -22.04 -37.83 -7.53
C ALA A 61 -20.52 -37.94 -7.40
N ALA A 62 -19.85 -38.20 -8.53
CA ALA A 62 -18.41 -38.01 -8.64
C ALA A 62 -18.08 -36.58 -8.22
N ALA A 63 -17.18 -36.43 -7.25
CA ALA A 63 -16.77 -35.14 -6.71
C ALA A 63 -16.30 -34.23 -7.86
N GLN A 64 -17.12 -33.23 -8.18
CA GLN A 64 -16.67 -32.09 -8.98
C GLN A 64 -15.56 -31.39 -8.18
N PRO A 65 -14.50 -30.88 -8.83
CA PRO A 65 -13.53 -30.03 -8.14
C PRO A 65 -14.30 -28.90 -7.47
N GLU A 66 -14.16 -28.77 -6.15
CA GLU A 66 -14.73 -27.69 -5.37
C GLU A 66 -14.43 -26.38 -6.10
N ALA A 67 -15.49 -25.61 -6.40
CA ALA A 67 -15.33 -24.25 -6.88
C ALA A 67 -14.41 -23.54 -5.89
N ALA A 68 -13.29 -22.99 -6.38
CA ALA A 68 -12.36 -22.24 -5.54
C ALA A 68 -13.18 -21.20 -4.77
N GLY A 69 -13.26 -21.35 -3.45
CA GLY A 69 -13.98 -20.42 -2.59
C GLY A 69 -13.50 -19.00 -2.85
N GLN A 70 -14.38 -18.02 -2.71
CA GLN A 70 -13.99 -16.63 -2.82
C GLN A 70 -12.80 -16.36 -1.88
N PRO A 71 -11.76 -15.64 -2.32
CA PRO A 71 -10.59 -15.37 -1.47
C PRO A 71 -11.00 -14.65 -0.16
N ASP A 72 -10.48 -15.09 0.99
CA ASP A 72 -10.70 -14.40 2.27
C ASP A 72 -10.01 -13.03 2.24
N PRO A 73 -10.74 -11.91 2.43
CA PRO A 73 -10.12 -10.58 2.47
C PRO A 73 -9.28 -10.35 3.74
N ASN A 74 -9.38 -11.23 4.74
CA ASN A 74 -8.72 -11.11 6.04
C ASN A 74 -7.74 -12.27 6.26
N CYS A 75 -6.44 -12.04 6.09
CA CYS A 75 -5.44 -13.06 6.37
C CYS A 75 -4.75 -12.84 7.71
N THR A 76 -4.21 -13.92 8.26
CA THR A 76 -3.39 -13.92 9.47
C THR A 76 -1.96 -14.30 9.11
N LEU A 77 -0.99 -13.51 9.57
CA LEU A 77 0.42 -13.83 9.46
C LEU A 77 0.99 -14.35 10.79
N LEU A 78 1.52 -15.56 10.76
CA LEU A 78 2.16 -16.18 11.92
C LEU A 78 3.62 -15.75 12.03
N VAL A 79 3.91 -14.90 13.02
CA VAL A 79 5.23 -14.37 13.34
C VAL A 79 6.10 -15.45 14.03
N PRO A 80 7.31 -15.73 13.54
CA PRO A 80 8.20 -16.72 14.13
C PRO A 80 8.73 -16.27 15.51
N GLY A 81 9.24 -17.22 16.29
CA GLY A 81 9.93 -16.91 17.55
C GLY A 81 11.24 -16.15 17.32
N ASN A 82 11.55 -15.23 18.23
CA ASN A 82 12.73 -14.36 18.22
C ASN A 82 12.88 -13.57 16.89
N PRO A 83 11.84 -12.87 16.41
CA PRO A 83 11.81 -12.30 15.06
C PRO A 83 12.90 -11.24 14.84
N LEU A 84 13.40 -10.60 15.91
CA LEU A 84 14.46 -9.58 15.85
C LEU A 84 15.89 -10.16 15.77
N THR A 85 16.04 -11.48 15.65
CA THR A 85 17.34 -12.17 15.55
C THR A 85 17.61 -12.63 14.12
N ALA A 86 18.88 -12.88 13.77
CA ALA A 86 19.22 -13.45 12.47
C ALA A 86 18.48 -14.76 12.15
N ARG A 87 18.26 -15.62 13.16
CA ARG A 87 17.48 -16.85 12.98
C ARG A 87 15.99 -16.55 12.76
N GLY A 88 15.42 -15.62 13.51
CA GLY A 88 14.02 -15.21 13.38
C GLY A 88 13.73 -14.61 12.01
N LEU A 89 14.57 -13.66 11.56
CA LEU A 89 14.45 -13.05 10.23
C LEU A 89 14.51 -14.09 9.10
N ALA A 90 15.41 -15.07 9.19
CA ALA A 90 15.55 -16.12 8.18
C ALA A 90 14.51 -17.26 8.30
N THR A 91 13.65 -17.23 9.32
CA THR A 91 12.56 -18.20 9.49
C THR A 91 11.33 -17.70 8.74
N PRO A 92 10.75 -18.48 7.81
CA PRO A 92 9.56 -18.05 7.09
C PRO A 92 8.39 -17.73 8.02
N TYR A 93 7.76 -16.59 7.76
CA TYR A 93 6.45 -16.23 8.28
C TYR A 93 5.40 -17.05 7.53
N ARG A 94 4.30 -17.40 8.19
CA ARG A 94 3.31 -18.30 7.61
C ARG A 94 1.95 -17.63 7.49
N LEU A 95 1.44 -17.51 6.27
CA LEU A 95 0.10 -17.00 5.98
C LEU A 95 -0.95 -18.09 6.22
N VAL A 96 -2.09 -17.69 6.79
CA VAL A 96 -3.31 -18.50 6.93
C VAL A 96 -4.52 -17.62 6.75
N ALA A 97 -5.67 -18.21 6.39
CA ALA A 97 -6.97 -17.55 6.53
C ALA A 97 -7.22 -17.19 7.99
N THR A 98 -7.75 -15.99 8.24
CA THR A 98 -8.16 -15.59 9.60
C THR A 98 -9.40 -16.37 10.00
N ASP A 99 -10.36 -16.46 9.08
CA ASP A 99 -11.51 -17.33 9.17
C ASP A 99 -11.59 -18.23 7.92
N PRO A 100 -11.18 -19.49 8.02
CA PRO A 100 -11.24 -20.42 6.89
C PRO A 100 -12.65 -20.61 6.29
N ALA A 101 -13.71 -20.24 7.02
CA ALA A 101 -15.08 -20.27 6.48
C ALA A 101 -15.35 -19.15 5.47
N GLN A 102 -14.56 -18.06 5.48
CA GLN A 102 -14.67 -16.94 4.54
C GLN A 102 -13.83 -17.13 3.27
N GLY A 103 -13.09 -18.23 3.19
CA GLY A 103 -12.24 -18.56 2.05
C GLY A 103 -10.80 -18.87 2.44
N PRO A 104 -9.97 -19.31 1.48
CA PRO A 104 -8.55 -19.50 1.72
C PRO A 104 -7.77 -18.18 1.60
N CYS A 105 -6.56 -18.18 2.17
CA CYS A 105 -5.52 -17.19 1.89
C CYS A 105 -4.35 -17.88 1.21
N HIS A 106 -3.93 -17.34 0.07
CA HIS A 106 -2.82 -17.87 -0.71
C HIS A 106 -1.79 -16.79 -1.00
N GLU A 107 -0.57 -16.96 -0.49
CA GLU A 107 0.53 -16.01 -0.69
C GLU A 107 0.89 -15.85 -2.17
N ALA A 108 0.63 -16.85 -3.01
CA ALA A 108 0.86 -16.78 -4.45
C ALA A 108 -0.21 -16.00 -5.22
N ASP A 109 -1.33 -15.65 -4.58
CA ASP A 109 -2.32 -14.71 -5.09
C ASP A 109 -1.86 -13.27 -4.75
N PRO A 110 -1.52 -12.42 -5.75
CA PRO A 110 -1.08 -11.04 -5.54
C PRO A 110 -2.10 -10.21 -4.78
N ASN A 111 -3.38 -10.56 -4.84
CA ASN A 111 -4.43 -9.85 -4.13
C ASN A 111 -4.56 -10.33 -2.67
N GLN A 112 -3.75 -11.31 -2.23
CA GLN A 112 -3.68 -11.82 -0.87
C GLN A 112 -2.24 -11.96 -0.36
N SER A 113 -1.23 -11.50 -1.10
CA SER A 113 0.16 -11.60 -0.67
C SER A 113 0.43 -10.71 0.54
N ALA A 114 1.12 -11.26 1.54
CA ALA A 114 1.63 -10.53 2.69
C ALA A 114 3.15 -10.40 2.59
N PHE A 115 3.68 -9.27 3.04
CA PHE A 115 5.08 -8.91 2.86
C PHE A 115 5.72 -8.55 4.19
N VAL A 116 7.01 -8.86 4.32
CA VAL A 116 7.79 -8.53 5.51
C VAL A 116 9.10 -7.89 5.10
N GLU A 117 9.40 -6.76 5.73
CA GLU A 117 10.63 -6.01 5.50
C GLU A 117 11.29 -5.68 6.83
N ALA A 118 12.60 -5.92 6.95
CA ALA A 118 13.35 -5.60 8.15
C ALA A 118 14.51 -4.65 7.84
N ALA A 119 14.67 -3.65 8.71
CA ALA A 119 15.82 -2.76 8.70
C ALA A 119 16.67 -2.99 9.95
N ILE A 120 17.98 -3.05 9.77
CA ILE A 120 18.95 -3.37 10.82
C ILE A 120 19.96 -2.23 10.89
N VAL A 121 20.02 -1.56 12.05
CA VAL A 121 21.01 -0.51 12.32
C VAL A 121 21.99 -0.97 13.40
N THR A 122 23.28 -0.88 13.10
CA THR A 122 24.35 -1.24 14.04
C THR A 122 24.70 -0.08 15.00
N PRO A 123 25.42 -0.33 16.10
CA PRO A 123 25.89 0.73 17.01
C PRO A 123 26.79 1.79 16.38
N ASN A 124 27.40 1.51 15.22
CA ASN A 124 28.22 2.44 14.44
C ASN A 124 27.51 3.01 13.20
N GLY A 125 26.17 2.89 13.12
CA GLY A 125 25.37 3.54 12.07
C GLY A 125 25.33 2.83 10.73
N LYS A 126 25.87 1.60 10.61
CA LYS A 126 25.69 0.79 9.40
C LYS A 126 24.23 0.33 9.33
N LEU A 127 23.60 0.61 8.19
CA LEU A 127 22.21 0.24 7.90
C LEU A 127 22.18 -0.84 6.81
N THR A 128 21.37 -1.88 7.02
CA THR A 128 21.13 -2.94 6.02
C THR A 128 19.68 -3.40 6.07
N ILE A 129 19.19 -3.93 4.95
CA ILE A 129 17.84 -4.48 4.80
C ILE A 129 17.91 -6.01 4.78
N TYR A 130 16.82 -6.65 5.20
CA TYR A 130 16.55 -8.06 4.97
C TYR A 130 15.04 -8.20 4.81
N ASN A 131 14.57 -8.95 3.81
CA ASN A 131 13.14 -9.15 3.57
C ASN A 131 12.76 -10.58 3.98
N PRO A 132 12.26 -10.84 5.21
CA PRO A 132 11.84 -12.18 5.62
C PRO A 132 10.85 -12.79 4.64
N LEU A 133 10.92 -14.10 4.44
CA LEU A 133 10.04 -14.79 3.50
C LEU A 133 8.67 -15.05 4.12
N VAL A 134 7.59 -14.83 3.35
CA VAL A 134 6.25 -15.35 3.65
C VAL A 134 5.96 -16.59 2.81
N ILE A 135 5.29 -17.58 3.40
CA ILE A 135 4.78 -18.78 2.73
C ILE A 135 3.41 -19.15 3.27
N ASP A 136 2.61 -19.90 2.52
CA ASP A 136 1.39 -20.51 3.06
C ASP A 136 1.72 -21.55 4.14
N LYS A 137 0.94 -21.58 5.23
CA LYS A 137 1.10 -22.58 6.27
C LYS A 137 0.95 -23.99 5.70
N GLY A 138 1.92 -24.85 6.03
CA GLY A 138 1.96 -26.23 5.56
C GLY A 138 2.76 -26.43 4.27
N THR A 139 3.16 -25.34 3.60
CA THR A 139 4.02 -25.41 2.42
C THR A 139 5.50 -25.31 2.78
N ARG A 140 6.36 -25.51 1.78
CA ARG A 140 7.80 -25.26 1.86
C ARG A 140 8.19 -24.15 0.89
N PRO A 141 9.16 -23.29 1.24
CA PRO A 141 9.74 -22.33 0.31
C PRO A 141 10.16 -22.97 -1.02
N ALA A 142 9.99 -22.25 -2.13
CA ALA A 142 10.46 -22.69 -3.44
C ALA A 142 12.00 -22.72 -3.53
N ALA A 143 12.66 -21.88 -2.71
CA ALA A 143 14.10 -21.86 -2.53
C ALA A 143 14.44 -21.62 -1.05
N ARG A 144 15.64 -22.04 -0.61
CA ARG A 144 16.09 -21.81 0.77
C ARG A 144 16.20 -20.31 1.05
N PRO A 145 15.63 -19.79 2.16
CA PRO A 145 15.83 -18.41 2.55
C PRO A 145 17.31 -18.00 2.63
N ALA A 146 17.60 -16.79 2.19
CA ALA A 146 18.91 -16.16 2.32
C ALA A 146 19.31 -16.06 3.80
N LYS A 147 20.60 -16.13 4.08
CA LYS A 147 21.09 -15.99 5.46
C LYS A 147 20.95 -14.54 5.91
N ALA A 148 20.30 -14.32 7.05
CA ALA A 148 20.32 -13.01 7.72
C ALA A 148 21.56 -12.88 8.61
N SER A 149 22.03 -11.65 8.78
CA SER A 149 23.08 -11.24 9.70
C SER A 149 22.60 -10.07 10.54
N VAL A 150 22.59 -10.25 11.85
CA VAL A 150 22.28 -9.20 12.83
C VAL A 150 23.49 -9.08 13.76
N PRO A 151 24.42 -8.15 13.50
CA PRO A 151 25.58 -7.95 14.35
C PRO A 151 25.18 -7.66 15.80
N ARG A 152 26.01 -8.07 16.77
CA ARG A 152 25.74 -7.84 18.19
C ARG A 152 25.53 -6.35 18.48
N GLY A 153 24.50 -6.04 19.26
CA GLY A 153 24.13 -4.66 19.61
C GLY A 153 23.35 -3.91 18.53
N SER A 154 23.07 -4.54 17.38
CA SER A 154 22.19 -3.93 16.36
C SER A 154 20.75 -3.87 16.85
N THR A 155 20.01 -2.87 16.37
CA THR A 155 18.57 -2.77 16.55
C THR A 155 17.87 -3.13 15.25
N VAL A 156 16.86 -4.00 15.33
CA VAL A 156 16.06 -4.45 14.18
C VAL A 156 14.67 -3.86 14.30
N GLY A 157 14.17 -3.23 13.23
CA GLY A 157 12.75 -2.94 13.03
C GLY A 157 12.20 -3.86 11.94
N ILE A 158 10.93 -4.24 12.04
CA ILE A 158 10.24 -5.05 11.04
C ILE A 158 8.90 -4.37 10.72
N TRP A 159 8.54 -4.32 9.45
CA TRP A 159 7.27 -3.81 8.95
C TRP A 159 6.60 -4.87 8.10
N PHE A 160 5.28 -4.78 8.03
CA PHE A 160 4.42 -5.71 7.33
C PHE A 160 3.55 -4.96 6.36
N GLY A 161 3.34 -5.56 5.18
CA GLY A 161 2.37 -5.10 4.22
C GLY A 161 1.46 -6.22 3.74
N PHE A 162 0.30 -5.88 3.21
CA PHE A 162 -0.68 -6.84 2.71
C PHE A 162 -1.49 -6.22 1.58
N ASN A 163 -1.83 -7.01 0.56
CA ASN A 163 -2.53 -6.52 -0.63
C ASN A 163 -4.06 -6.72 -0.60
N ASN A 164 -4.63 -7.21 0.51
CA ASN A 164 -6.08 -7.31 0.71
C ASN A 164 -6.52 -6.51 1.94
N ALA A 165 -7.74 -6.67 2.42
CA ALA A 165 -8.30 -5.81 3.46
C ALA A 165 -7.52 -5.81 4.79
N ASN A 166 -7.40 -6.95 5.49
CA ASN A 166 -6.81 -6.97 6.83
C ASN A 166 -5.75 -8.07 7.01
N LEU A 167 -4.60 -7.67 7.57
CA LEU A 167 -3.56 -8.58 8.04
C LEU A 167 -3.52 -8.60 9.57
N THR A 168 -3.88 -9.74 10.15
CA THR A 168 -3.77 -9.97 11.59
C THR A 168 -2.46 -10.67 11.95
N LEU A 169 -1.68 -10.12 12.88
CA LEU A 169 -0.47 -10.77 13.39
C LEU A 169 -0.79 -11.74 14.52
N ARG A 170 -0.31 -12.99 14.42
CA ARG A 170 -0.39 -13.99 15.49
C ARG A 170 0.96 -14.67 15.72
N THR A 171 1.14 -15.26 16.89
CA THR A 171 2.37 -16.01 17.18
C THR A 171 2.38 -17.37 16.47
N SER A 172 3.55 -17.80 16.01
CA SER A 172 3.76 -19.10 15.39
C SER A 172 3.90 -20.19 16.46
N GLY A 173 2.92 -21.10 16.55
CA GLY A 173 2.95 -22.21 17.51
C GLY A 173 2.93 -21.76 18.97
N ARG A 174 3.71 -22.40 19.84
CA ARG A 174 3.82 -22.05 21.28
C ARG A 174 4.86 -20.96 21.56
N THR A 175 5.29 -20.20 20.55
CA THR A 175 6.27 -19.12 20.75
C THR A 175 5.59 -17.87 21.30
N ASN A 176 6.36 -16.93 21.84
CA ASN A 176 5.89 -15.60 22.19
C ASN A 176 6.40 -14.55 21.18
N GLY A 177 6.32 -14.87 19.87
CA GLY A 177 6.96 -14.12 18.79
C GLY A 177 6.53 -12.65 18.75
N LEU A 178 5.25 -12.37 18.98
CA LEU A 178 4.72 -11.00 19.01
C LEU A 178 5.33 -10.15 20.13
N ALA A 179 5.37 -10.67 21.36
CA ALA A 179 5.95 -9.92 22.49
C ALA A 179 7.48 -9.82 22.36
N GLN A 180 8.16 -10.88 21.91
CA GLN A 180 9.59 -10.87 21.62
C GLN A 180 9.95 -9.84 20.53
N GLY A 181 9.10 -9.70 19.52
CA GLY A 181 9.21 -8.71 18.46
C GLY A 181 8.73 -7.32 18.86
N LYS A 182 8.00 -7.17 19.98
CA LYS A 182 7.27 -5.94 20.33
C LYS A 182 6.40 -5.48 19.16
N CYS A 183 5.59 -6.40 18.65
CA CYS A 183 4.75 -6.19 17.50
C CYS A 183 3.49 -5.38 17.86
N VAL A 184 3.11 -4.48 16.97
CA VAL A 184 1.92 -3.64 17.03
C VAL A 184 1.22 -3.76 15.69
N ASN A 185 -0.06 -4.11 15.74
CA ASN A 185 -0.90 -4.32 14.56
C ASN A 185 -2.18 -3.49 14.65
N GLY A 186 -2.24 -2.51 15.55
CA GLY A 186 -3.42 -1.67 15.83
C GLY A 186 -3.67 -1.53 17.33
N LEU A 187 -4.94 -1.33 17.67
CA LEU A 187 -5.45 -1.40 19.05
C LEU A 187 -6.13 -2.77 19.28
N PRO A 188 -6.39 -3.18 20.54
CA PRO A 188 -7.17 -4.39 20.82
C PRO A 188 -8.52 -4.35 20.09
N GLY A 189 -8.78 -5.36 19.25
CA GLY A 189 -10.02 -5.45 18.45
C GLY A 189 -10.07 -4.56 17.21
N SER A 190 -9.04 -3.76 16.93
CA SER A 190 -9.01 -2.86 15.77
C SER A 190 -7.61 -2.85 15.16
N VAL A 191 -7.38 -3.72 14.17
CA VAL A 191 -6.11 -3.77 13.45
C VAL A 191 -5.93 -2.54 12.56
N PHE A 192 -4.71 -2.22 12.17
CA PHE A 192 -4.48 -1.15 11.21
C PHE A 192 -5.09 -1.46 9.84
N GLY A 193 -5.17 -2.73 9.43
CA GLY A 193 -5.60 -3.14 8.10
C GLY A 193 -4.46 -3.85 7.40
N GLN A 194 -3.92 -3.25 6.34
CA GLN A 194 -2.80 -3.76 5.55
C GLN A 194 -1.44 -3.68 6.26
N PHE A 195 -1.31 -2.79 7.26
CA PHE A 195 -0.07 -2.43 7.93
C PHE A 195 0.13 -3.11 9.29
N ALA A 196 1.39 -3.38 9.64
CA ALA A 196 1.82 -3.62 11.02
C ALA A 196 3.32 -3.38 11.18
N TYR A 197 3.82 -3.41 12.41
CA TYR A 197 5.26 -3.39 12.67
C TYR A 197 5.68 -4.16 13.92
N CYS A 198 6.96 -4.49 14.03
CA CYS A 198 7.62 -4.99 15.24
C CYS A 198 8.86 -4.13 15.54
N ASN A 199 8.95 -3.61 16.76
CA ASN A 199 10.10 -2.87 17.28
C ASN A 199 10.50 -1.58 16.50
N ALA A 200 9.65 -1.07 15.60
CA ALA A 200 9.91 0.14 14.82
C ALA A 200 10.29 1.37 15.67
N PRO A 201 9.63 1.68 16.81
CA PRO A 201 10.03 2.83 17.64
C PRO A 201 11.46 2.72 18.19
N ALA A 202 11.92 1.51 18.53
CA ALA A 202 13.29 1.32 19.00
C ALA A 202 14.29 1.46 17.84
N PHE A 203 13.95 0.93 16.66
CA PHE A 203 14.76 1.11 15.45
C PHE A 203 14.94 2.59 15.10
N PHE A 204 13.86 3.38 15.02
CA PHE A 204 13.97 4.79 14.65
C PHE A 204 14.73 5.60 15.70
N ARG A 205 14.54 5.35 17.00
CA ARG A 205 15.38 5.97 18.04
C ARG A 205 16.86 5.63 17.86
N ALA A 206 17.20 4.38 17.59
CA ALA A 206 18.57 3.96 17.36
C ALA A 206 19.16 4.61 16.10
N ALA A 207 18.42 4.62 14.99
CA ALA A 207 18.85 5.25 13.73
C ALA A 207 19.04 6.76 13.90
N ASN A 208 18.08 7.48 14.50
CA ASN A 208 18.17 8.91 14.76
C ASN A 208 19.34 9.26 15.69
N ALA A 209 19.66 8.40 16.68
CA ALA A 209 20.85 8.58 17.50
C ALA A 209 22.16 8.44 16.67
N GLN A 210 22.20 7.55 15.69
CA GLN A 210 23.35 7.43 14.78
C GLN A 210 23.43 8.58 13.77
N ILE A 211 22.30 9.14 13.36
CA ILE A 211 22.23 10.35 12.53
C ILE A 211 22.77 11.55 13.30
N ALA A 212 22.34 11.75 14.55
CA ALA A 212 22.84 12.82 15.42
C ALA A 212 24.36 12.72 15.66
N LYS A 213 24.88 11.49 15.76
CA LYS A 213 26.33 11.20 15.85
C LYS A 213 27.08 11.28 14.52
N LYS A 214 26.38 11.55 13.40
CA LYS A 214 26.93 11.56 12.03
C LYS A 214 27.50 10.20 11.57
N HIS A 215 27.15 9.12 12.25
CA HIS A 215 27.52 7.74 11.90
C HIS A 215 26.63 7.17 10.80
N LEU A 216 25.34 7.51 10.82
CA LEU A 216 24.40 7.25 9.73
C LEU A 216 24.14 8.57 8.99
N ARG A 217 24.34 8.60 7.68
CA ARG A 217 24.08 9.79 6.85
C ARG A 217 22.84 9.55 6.01
N ILE A 218 21.89 10.47 6.13
CA ILE A 218 20.73 10.54 5.24
C ILE A 218 21.13 11.34 4.01
N PRO A 219 20.99 10.80 2.79
CA PRO A 219 21.21 11.57 1.57
C PRO A 219 20.29 12.79 1.53
N ALA A 220 20.81 13.93 1.07
CA ALA A 220 19.97 15.08 0.77
C ALA A 220 19.02 14.75 -0.39
N LEU A 221 17.81 15.32 -0.35
CA LEU A 221 16.88 15.22 -1.47
C LEU A 221 17.50 15.84 -2.73
N GLY A 222 17.28 15.20 -3.86
CA GLY A 222 17.62 15.78 -5.16
C GLY A 222 16.63 16.87 -5.57
N THR A 223 16.88 17.44 -6.74
CA THR A 223 15.92 18.27 -7.47
C THR A 223 15.29 17.41 -8.56
N ALA A 224 13.96 17.35 -8.58
CA ALA A 224 13.17 16.66 -9.59
C ALA A 224 13.19 17.43 -10.92
N LYS A 225 12.77 16.76 -12.00
CA LYS A 225 12.67 17.33 -13.36
C LYS A 225 11.72 18.54 -13.46
N ASP A 226 10.80 18.69 -12.51
CA ASP A 226 9.89 19.83 -12.38
C ASP A 226 10.55 21.05 -11.70
N GLY A 227 11.79 20.92 -11.25
CA GLY A 227 12.55 21.97 -10.55
C GLY A 227 12.27 22.04 -9.05
N LEU A 228 11.36 21.22 -8.52
CA LEU A 228 11.07 21.14 -7.08
C LEU A 228 11.96 20.10 -6.38
N PRO A 229 12.03 20.11 -5.03
CA PRO A 229 12.64 19.01 -4.30
C PRO A 229 12.00 17.66 -4.69
N CYS A 230 12.82 16.61 -4.76
CA CYS A 230 12.33 15.25 -4.90
C CYS A 230 11.34 14.92 -3.77
N PRO A 231 10.19 14.29 -4.08
CA PRO A 231 9.19 13.98 -3.07
C PRO A 231 9.73 12.98 -2.04
N THR A 232 9.10 12.97 -0.87
CA THR A 232 9.27 11.93 0.16
C THR A 232 7.90 11.32 0.46
N THR A 233 7.83 10.27 1.28
CA THR A 233 6.55 9.68 1.74
C THR A 233 5.64 10.66 2.49
N ARG A 234 6.17 11.84 2.87
CA ARG A 234 5.42 12.91 3.54
C ARG A 234 5.15 14.11 2.63
N ASP A 235 5.30 13.94 1.33
CA ASP A 235 4.93 14.92 0.31
C ASP A 235 3.50 14.62 -0.17
N PHE A 236 2.62 15.63 -0.20
CA PHE A 236 1.22 15.45 -0.61
C PHE A 236 1.06 15.00 -2.07
N SER A 237 2.09 15.13 -2.91
CA SER A 237 2.07 14.61 -4.28
C SER A 237 2.29 13.10 -4.38
N VAL A 238 2.61 12.39 -3.29
CA VAL A 238 2.68 10.91 -3.27
C VAL A 238 1.29 10.26 -3.27
N VAL A 239 0.23 11.06 -3.18
CA VAL A 239 -1.18 10.69 -3.41
C VAL A 239 -1.61 9.37 -2.75
N ASP A 240 -1.80 9.43 -1.44
CA ASP A 240 -2.72 8.59 -0.67
C ASP A 240 -3.06 9.31 0.65
N GLN A 241 -4.06 8.82 1.38
CA GLN A 241 -4.34 9.26 2.75
C GLN A 241 -3.23 8.90 3.76
N ASP A 242 -2.42 7.88 3.44
CA ASP A 242 -1.34 7.35 4.27
C ASP A 242 -0.09 7.01 3.44
N GLY A 243 0.71 8.01 3.07
CA GLY A 243 1.97 7.84 2.31
C GLY A 243 3.05 6.88 2.89
N SER A 244 2.76 6.21 4.00
CA SER A 244 3.59 5.21 4.69
C SER A 244 2.74 3.98 5.05
N ASP A 245 1.99 3.45 4.10
CA ASP A 245 1.00 2.39 4.29
C ASP A 245 1.60 0.99 4.39
N ASN A 246 2.66 0.67 3.63
CA ASN A 246 3.24 -0.68 3.60
C ASN A 246 4.74 -0.73 3.11
N VAL A 247 5.23 -1.89 2.67
CA VAL A 247 6.67 -2.17 2.44
C VAL A 247 7.03 -2.22 0.95
N VAL A 248 8.34 -2.21 0.60
CA VAL A 248 8.80 -2.32 -0.80
C VAL A 248 9.29 -3.72 -1.17
N THR A 249 9.01 -4.71 -0.33
CA THR A 249 9.48 -6.08 -0.50
C THR A 249 8.82 -6.76 -1.71
N HIS A 250 9.61 -7.54 -2.46
CA HIS A 250 9.12 -8.42 -3.53
C HIS A 250 9.47 -9.88 -3.26
N TYR A 251 8.57 -10.78 -3.67
CA TYR A 251 8.81 -12.22 -3.71
C TYR A 251 8.62 -12.79 -5.11
N LEU A 252 9.06 -14.03 -5.29
CA LEU A 252 8.84 -14.81 -6.50
C LEU A 252 7.96 -16.01 -6.17
N ALA A 253 6.83 -16.16 -6.85
CA ALA A 253 6.00 -17.36 -6.78
C ALA A 253 6.28 -18.29 -7.98
N ASP A 254 6.26 -19.60 -7.72
CA ASP A 254 6.36 -20.64 -8.74
C ASP A 254 4.98 -21.14 -9.21
N GLY A 255 4.96 -21.96 -10.26
CA GLY A 255 3.70 -22.43 -10.86
C GLY A 255 2.88 -23.36 -9.96
N ARG A 256 3.42 -23.72 -8.79
CA ARG A 256 2.77 -24.54 -7.76
C ARG A 256 2.40 -23.71 -6.53
N GLY A 257 2.51 -22.38 -6.60
CA GLY A 257 2.22 -21.47 -5.50
C GLY A 257 3.26 -21.44 -4.39
N ARG A 258 4.46 -22.00 -4.60
CA ARG A 258 5.55 -21.88 -3.60
C ARG A 258 6.30 -20.58 -3.78
N ILE A 259 6.70 -19.97 -2.66
CA ILE A 259 7.27 -18.64 -2.62
C ILE A 259 8.77 -18.69 -2.34
N ALA A 260 9.52 -17.76 -2.93
CA ALA A 260 10.93 -17.54 -2.66
C ALA A 260 11.27 -16.05 -2.61
N GLN A 261 12.33 -15.69 -1.88
CA GLN A 261 12.86 -14.33 -1.89
C GLN A 261 13.35 -13.95 -3.30
N ASN A 262 13.19 -12.69 -3.67
CA ASN A 262 13.57 -12.17 -4.98
C ASN A 262 15.12 -11.97 -5.08
N ASN A 263 15.85 -13.06 -5.30
CA ASN A 263 17.32 -13.06 -5.45
C ASN A 263 17.83 -14.07 -6.50
N ALA A 264 19.12 -14.01 -6.82
CA ALA A 264 19.75 -14.82 -7.84
C ALA A 264 19.68 -16.32 -7.53
N ALA A 265 19.88 -16.70 -6.26
CA ALA A 265 19.81 -18.10 -5.84
C ALA A 265 18.39 -18.67 -6.02
N SER A 266 17.36 -17.91 -5.65
CA SER A 266 15.96 -18.26 -5.84
C SER A 266 15.59 -18.36 -7.31
N ARG A 267 15.97 -17.37 -8.14
CA ARG A 267 15.75 -17.42 -9.59
C ARG A 267 16.36 -18.66 -10.22
N ALA A 268 17.59 -19.01 -9.84
CA ALA A 268 18.27 -20.21 -10.33
C ALA A 268 17.55 -21.50 -9.88
N ALA A 269 17.09 -21.56 -8.62
CA ALA A 269 16.34 -22.70 -8.11
C ALA A 269 15.00 -22.88 -8.84
N LEU A 270 14.27 -21.80 -9.08
CA LEU A 270 13.00 -21.79 -9.82
C LEU A 270 13.19 -22.20 -11.27
N ALA A 271 14.20 -21.66 -11.96
CA ALA A 271 14.54 -22.05 -13.32
C ALA A 271 14.92 -23.55 -13.42
N LYS A 272 15.64 -24.08 -12.42
CA LYS A 272 15.97 -25.51 -12.35
C LYS A 272 14.72 -26.36 -12.14
N ALA A 273 13.82 -25.96 -11.23
CA ALA A 273 12.57 -26.66 -10.97
C ALA A 273 11.68 -26.72 -12.22
N ALA A 274 11.48 -25.59 -12.89
CA ALA A 274 10.73 -25.52 -14.15
C ALA A 274 11.30 -26.45 -15.23
N ARG A 275 12.62 -26.58 -15.34
CA ARG A 275 13.26 -27.52 -16.30
C ARG A 275 13.06 -28.99 -15.94
N LEU A 276 12.95 -29.33 -14.66
CA LEU A 276 12.71 -30.70 -14.19
C LEU A 276 11.27 -31.13 -14.44
N ASP A 277 10.31 -30.25 -14.19
CA ASP A 277 8.90 -30.50 -14.46
C ASP A 277 8.67 -30.80 -15.95
N ASN A 278 9.27 -29.98 -16.82
CA ASN A 278 9.29 -30.20 -18.27
C ASN A 278 10.06 -31.46 -18.75
N ARG A 279 10.83 -32.13 -17.89
CA ARG A 279 11.46 -33.43 -18.19
C ARG A 279 10.56 -34.60 -17.82
N GLY A 280 9.78 -34.50 -16.75
CA GLY A 280 8.78 -35.50 -16.38
C GLY A 280 7.76 -35.73 -17.49
N ASP A 281 7.30 -34.64 -18.12
CA ASP A 281 6.33 -34.68 -19.23
C ASP A 281 6.85 -35.33 -20.52
N ARG A 282 8.18 -35.49 -20.66
CA ARG A 282 8.79 -36.12 -21.86
C ARG A 282 8.75 -37.64 -21.83
N HIS A 283 8.43 -38.26 -20.69
CA HIS A 283 8.37 -39.72 -20.57
C HIS A 283 6.96 -40.31 -20.74
N HIS A 284 5.95 -39.51 -21.12
CA HIS A 284 4.55 -39.95 -21.27
C HIS A 284 3.90 -39.57 -22.61
N ARG A 285 4.69 -39.42 -23.69
CA ARG A 285 4.15 -39.10 -25.03
C ARG A 285 4.47 -40.19 -26.07
N PRO A 286 3.45 -40.81 -26.72
CA PRO A 286 3.64 -41.84 -27.76
C PRO A 286 4.37 -41.35 -29.03
N ASP A 287 4.46 -40.03 -29.22
CA ASP A 287 4.82 -39.37 -30.47
C ASP A 287 6.25 -38.79 -30.50
N GLY A 288 7.03 -38.95 -29.43
CA GLY A 288 8.48 -38.64 -29.40
C GLY A 288 8.87 -37.16 -29.62
N LYS A 289 7.92 -36.26 -29.88
CA LYS A 289 8.19 -34.83 -30.11
C LYS A 289 8.05 -34.04 -28.81
N ALA A 290 9.18 -33.55 -28.30
CA ALA A 290 9.18 -32.60 -27.18
C ALA A 290 8.50 -31.30 -27.62
N LYS A 291 7.37 -30.93 -26.97
CA LYS A 291 6.93 -29.52 -27.01
C LYS A 291 8.06 -28.70 -26.39
N SER A 292 8.45 -27.60 -27.04
CA SER A 292 9.36 -26.63 -26.44
C SER A 292 8.81 -26.27 -25.06
N ALA A 293 9.60 -26.47 -24.01
CA ALA A 293 9.23 -26.08 -22.66
C ALA A 293 8.79 -24.62 -22.71
N SER A 294 7.52 -24.33 -22.39
CA SER A 294 7.13 -22.95 -22.14
C SER A 294 8.03 -22.48 -21.00
N ALA A 295 8.80 -21.42 -21.25
CA ALA A 295 9.62 -20.81 -20.23
C ALA A 295 8.67 -20.32 -19.13
N TYR A 296 8.61 -21.05 -18.02
CA TYR A 296 7.88 -20.58 -16.85
C TYR A 296 8.65 -19.40 -16.27
N THR A 297 8.08 -18.22 -16.39
CA THR A 297 8.56 -17.02 -15.70
C THR A 297 7.91 -17.00 -14.32
N PRO A 298 8.70 -17.03 -13.23
CA PRO A 298 8.16 -16.83 -11.89
C PRO A 298 7.34 -15.56 -11.81
N LYS A 299 6.23 -15.62 -11.08
CA LYS A 299 5.39 -14.46 -10.84
C LYS A 299 6.08 -13.56 -9.82
N ASP A 300 6.28 -12.29 -10.16
CA ASP A 300 6.73 -11.29 -9.20
C ASP A 300 5.54 -10.85 -8.35
N LEU A 301 5.68 -10.96 -7.05
CA LEU A 301 4.70 -10.51 -6.07
C LEU A 301 5.26 -9.23 -5.48
N ALA A 302 4.52 -8.14 -5.64
CA ALA A 302 4.86 -6.83 -5.15
C ALA A 302 3.75 -6.33 -4.22
N ASN A 303 4.12 -5.55 -3.22
CA ASN A 303 3.18 -4.91 -2.33
C ASN A 303 2.72 -3.58 -2.93
N GLY A 304 1.42 -3.31 -2.93
CA GLY A 304 0.85 -2.06 -3.46
C GLY A 304 1.06 -0.85 -2.55
N SER A 305 2.29 -0.60 -2.08
CA SER A 305 2.60 0.44 -1.09
C SER A 305 2.95 1.79 -1.71
N ASP A 306 2.76 2.86 -0.96
CA ASP A 306 3.20 4.21 -1.32
C ASP A 306 4.72 4.36 -1.29
N ASN A 307 5.39 3.61 -0.41
CA ASN A 307 6.84 3.47 -0.44
C ASN A 307 7.34 2.88 -1.77
N LEU A 308 6.62 1.88 -2.32
CA LEU A 308 6.95 1.29 -3.61
C LEU A 308 6.58 2.25 -4.75
N LEU A 309 5.41 2.90 -4.68
CA LEU A 309 4.96 3.94 -5.61
C LEU A 309 6.01 5.04 -5.75
N LEU A 310 6.44 5.61 -4.62
CA LEU A 310 7.45 6.64 -4.58
C LEU A 310 8.76 6.16 -5.22
N THR A 311 9.31 5.04 -4.75
CA THR A 311 10.69 4.68 -5.05
C THR A 311 10.88 3.96 -6.38
N GLN A 312 9.85 3.26 -6.90
CA GLN A 312 9.93 2.54 -8.18
C GLN A 312 9.22 3.24 -9.34
N PHE A 313 8.30 4.18 -9.08
CA PHE A 313 7.51 4.80 -10.14
C PHE A 313 7.69 6.32 -10.19
N MET A 314 7.41 7.03 -9.09
CA MET A 314 7.50 8.50 -9.07
C MET A 314 8.93 8.99 -9.18
N ASP A 315 9.85 8.44 -8.37
CA ASP A 315 11.25 8.85 -8.36
C ASP A 315 11.90 8.72 -9.75
N PRO A 316 11.81 7.56 -10.44
CA PRO A 316 12.32 7.44 -11.81
C PRO A 316 11.68 8.39 -12.81
N ALA A 317 10.34 8.60 -12.73
CA ALA A 317 9.64 9.53 -13.60
C ALA A 317 10.16 10.97 -13.42
N LEU A 318 10.40 11.37 -12.18
CA LEU A 318 10.92 12.69 -11.80
C LEU A 318 12.45 12.81 -11.88
N GLY A 319 13.19 11.72 -12.12
CA GLY A 319 14.66 11.71 -12.13
C GLY A 319 15.31 11.75 -10.74
N CYS A 320 14.53 11.45 -9.71
CA CYS A 320 14.95 11.37 -8.32
C CYS A 320 15.62 10.04 -8.00
N LYS A 321 16.31 10.00 -6.85
CA LYS A 321 16.99 8.80 -6.37
C LYS A 321 16.57 8.53 -4.93
N PRO A 322 16.07 7.32 -4.63
CA PRO A 322 15.68 6.99 -3.27
C PRO A 322 16.90 6.81 -2.37
N PHE A 323 16.69 6.96 -1.06
CA PHE A 323 17.65 6.50 -0.08
C PHE A 323 17.67 4.97 -0.08
N THR A 324 18.86 4.37 -0.21
CA THR A 324 19.00 2.91 -0.30
C THR A 324 20.04 2.37 0.67
N ALA A 325 19.85 1.12 1.08
CA ALA A 325 20.82 0.34 1.85
C ALA A 325 20.97 -1.06 1.27
N ARG A 326 22.07 -1.72 1.61
CA ARG A 326 22.36 -3.09 1.15
C ARG A 326 21.32 -4.06 1.69
N ASP A 327 20.64 -4.77 0.78
CA ASP A 327 19.73 -5.87 1.12
C ASP A 327 20.46 -7.20 1.21
N GLN A 328 20.48 -7.78 2.40
CA GLN A 328 21.07 -9.08 2.69
C GLN A 328 20.32 -10.24 2.02
N SER A 329 19.03 -10.06 1.74
CA SER A 329 18.16 -11.05 1.09
C SER A 329 18.11 -10.93 -0.44
N GLY A 330 18.42 -9.76 -0.98
CA GLY A 330 18.49 -9.42 -2.41
C GLY A 330 19.92 -9.31 -2.97
N ASP A 331 20.77 -10.30 -2.67
CA ASP A 331 22.14 -10.42 -3.19
C ASP A 331 23.11 -9.27 -2.82
N GLY A 332 22.78 -8.46 -1.81
CA GLY A 332 23.55 -7.29 -1.45
C GLY A 332 23.32 -6.08 -2.36
N ARG A 333 22.34 -6.12 -3.27
CA ARG A 333 21.93 -4.96 -4.05
C ARG A 333 21.37 -3.90 -3.11
N ALA A 334 21.63 -2.62 -3.42
CA ALA A 334 21.03 -1.53 -2.69
C ALA A 334 19.55 -1.39 -3.07
N THR A 335 18.67 -1.30 -2.06
CA THR A 335 17.22 -1.13 -2.21
C THR A 335 16.73 -0.04 -1.27
N SER A 336 15.63 0.61 -1.63
CA SER A 336 14.81 1.38 -0.69
C SER A 336 14.11 0.43 0.28
N ALA A 337 13.48 1.01 1.31
CA ALA A 337 12.72 0.32 2.34
C ALA A 337 11.87 1.36 3.05
N LEU A 338 10.73 0.97 3.61
CA LEU A 338 9.84 1.84 4.38
C LEU A 338 10.65 2.64 5.41
N ALA A 339 11.48 1.95 6.17
CA ALA A 339 12.29 2.56 7.21
C ALA A 339 13.27 3.63 6.67
N LEU A 340 13.77 3.47 5.45
CA LEU A 340 14.70 4.42 4.83
C LEU A 340 13.95 5.63 4.30
N ASP A 341 12.81 5.41 3.67
CA ASP A 341 11.97 6.48 3.17
C ASP A 341 11.47 7.37 4.33
N GLU A 342 11.09 6.76 5.46
CA GLU A 342 10.69 7.51 6.67
C GLU A 342 11.84 8.25 7.35
N LEU A 343 13.07 7.72 7.29
CA LEU A 343 14.24 8.47 7.75
C LEU A 343 14.56 9.64 6.81
N SER A 344 14.39 9.45 5.51
CA SER A 344 14.56 10.50 4.50
C SER A 344 13.54 11.62 4.68
N ALA A 345 12.26 11.26 4.80
CA ALA A 345 11.15 12.18 5.01
C ALA A 345 11.31 12.97 6.31
N ALA A 346 11.62 12.30 7.43
CA ALA A 346 11.83 12.95 8.71
C ALA A 346 13.03 13.92 8.71
N ALA A 347 14.09 13.63 7.94
CA ALA A 347 15.26 14.48 7.86
C ALA A 347 15.05 15.71 6.95
N SER A 348 14.26 15.55 5.88
CA SER A 348 14.34 16.46 4.73
C SER A 348 13.02 17.09 4.28
N GLN A 349 11.86 16.48 4.57
CA GLN A 349 10.57 17.04 4.15
C GLN A 349 10.35 18.42 4.78
N LYS A 350 9.83 19.35 4.00
CA LYS A 350 9.44 20.70 4.44
C LYS A 350 7.93 20.85 4.37
N ALA A 351 7.41 21.85 5.08
CA ALA A 351 5.98 22.16 5.05
C ALA A 351 5.51 22.48 3.60
N PRO A 352 4.32 22.03 3.20
CA PRO A 352 3.40 21.19 3.98
C PRO A 352 3.89 19.73 4.13
N ILE A 353 3.68 19.13 5.31
CA ILE A 353 4.11 17.76 5.63
C ILE A 353 2.88 16.87 5.76
N ALA A 354 2.74 15.88 4.87
CA ALA A 354 1.67 14.90 4.92
C ALA A 354 1.93 13.91 6.08
N LEU A 355 1.19 14.08 7.17
CA LEU A 355 1.18 13.15 8.30
C LEU A 355 -0.17 12.44 8.32
N VAL A 356 -0.17 11.13 8.58
CA VAL A 356 -1.39 10.30 8.61
C VAL A 356 -2.48 10.98 9.47
N PRO A 357 -3.61 11.40 8.90
CA PRO A 357 -4.66 12.12 9.63
C PRO A 357 -5.53 11.16 10.45
N GLN A 358 -6.34 11.68 11.38
CA GLN A 358 -7.15 10.83 12.27
C GLN A 358 -8.36 10.18 11.57
N ASN A 359 -8.78 10.69 10.41
CA ASN A 359 -9.83 10.13 9.56
C ASN A 359 -9.29 9.12 8.54
N ASP A 360 -7.99 8.81 8.60
CA ASP A 360 -7.41 7.74 7.80
C ASP A 360 -8.05 6.38 8.14
N PRO A 361 -8.51 5.58 7.16
CA PRO A 361 -9.17 4.28 7.40
C PRO A 361 -8.36 3.32 8.28
N MET A 362 -7.04 3.35 8.20
CA MET A 362 -6.15 2.50 8.98
C MET A 362 -6.09 2.93 10.45
N THR A 363 -6.47 4.17 10.74
CA THR A 363 -6.48 4.77 12.09
C THR A 363 -7.87 4.88 12.71
N LEU A 364 -8.93 4.49 11.99
CA LEU A 364 -10.29 4.47 12.54
C LEU A 364 -10.50 3.34 13.55
N VAL A 365 -11.34 3.60 14.55
CA VAL A 365 -11.93 2.60 15.44
C VAL A 365 -13.44 2.68 15.27
N ASP A 366 -14.08 1.60 14.82
CA ASP A 366 -15.52 1.55 14.56
C ASP A 366 -16.02 2.71 13.67
N GLY A 367 -15.24 3.03 12.63
CA GLY A 367 -15.54 4.12 11.68
C GLY A 367 -15.31 5.53 12.22
N ARG A 368 -14.74 5.69 13.42
CA ARG A 368 -14.47 7.01 14.04
C ARG A 368 -12.98 7.25 14.22
N GLY A 369 -12.57 8.51 14.07
CA GLY A 369 -11.18 8.92 14.27
C GLY A 369 -10.69 8.63 15.69
N SER A 370 -9.43 8.20 15.81
CA SER A 370 -8.83 7.80 17.08
C SER A 370 -7.41 8.33 17.22
N VAL A 371 -7.20 9.28 18.12
CA VAL A 371 -5.86 9.78 18.48
C VAL A 371 -4.93 8.64 18.90
N ALA A 372 -5.45 7.68 19.69
CA ALA A 372 -4.65 6.57 20.18
C ALA A 372 -4.16 5.65 19.04
N LYS A 373 -5.06 5.29 18.11
CA LYS A 373 -4.70 4.43 16.96
C LYS A 373 -3.82 5.20 15.97
N THR A 374 -4.11 6.47 15.72
CA THR A 374 -3.28 7.36 14.90
C THR A 374 -1.86 7.48 15.47
N ASN A 375 -1.71 7.68 16.78
CA ASN A 375 -0.39 7.75 17.41
C ASN A 375 0.35 6.40 17.38
N ALA A 376 -0.37 5.29 17.53
CA ALA A 376 0.20 3.95 17.37
C ALA A 376 0.67 3.71 15.92
N TYR A 377 -0.05 4.23 14.92
CA TYR A 377 0.36 4.19 13.53
C TYR A 377 1.61 5.05 13.30
N ARG A 378 1.50 6.36 13.61
CA ARG A 378 2.54 7.38 13.37
C ARG A 378 3.88 7.02 14.00
N ILE A 379 3.90 6.49 15.23
CA ILE A 379 5.16 6.06 15.86
C ILE A 379 5.81 4.87 15.16
N GLY A 380 5.01 4.03 14.50
CA GLY A 380 5.44 2.91 13.65
C GLY A 380 6.16 3.34 12.38
N VAL A 381 5.94 4.58 11.94
CA VAL A 381 6.50 5.17 10.71
C VAL A 381 7.28 6.46 10.99
N ASN A 382 7.83 6.61 12.20
CA ASN A 382 8.69 7.76 12.59
C ASN A 382 8.02 9.15 12.43
N MET A 383 6.69 9.21 12.48
CA MET A 383 5.94 10.46 12.48
C MET A 383 5.72 10.97 13.91
N PRO A 384 5.64 12.30 14.12
CA PRO A 384 5.30 12.86 15.42
C PRO A 384 3.86 12.49 15.81
N ALA A 385 3.62 12.34 17.12
CA ALA A 385 2.28 12.14 17.65
C ALA A 385 1.37 13.34 17.34
N VAL A 386 0.07 13.09 17.31
CA VAL A 386 -0.98 14.10 17.27
C VAL A 386 -0.81 15.09 18.43
N GLY A 387 -0.76 16.39 18.13
CA GLY A 387 -0.54 17.47 19.10
C GLY A 387 -0.47 18.86 18.45
N ALA A 388 -0.05 19.89 19.21
CA ALA A 388 0.01 21.27 18.72
C ALA A 388 0.94 21.41 17.50
N GLY A 389 0.36 21.70 16.33
CA GLY A 389 1.05 21.84 15.04
C GLY A 389 1.03 20.59 14.13
N ALA A 390 0.44 19.48 14.58
CA ALA A 390 0.27 18.24 13.82
C ALA A 390 -0.97 17.46 14.33
N ASP A 391 -2.08 18.16 14.50
CA ASP A 391 -3.32 17.68 15.15
C ASP A 391 -4.01 16.51 14.43
N GLY A 392 -3.61 16.23 13.19
CA GLY A 392 -4.22 15.16 12.40
C GLY A 392 -5.65 15.49 11.98
N ASP A 393 -5.98 16.78 11.85
CA ASP A 393 -7.24 17.24 11.29
C ASP A 393 -7.39 16.80 9.83
N GLY A 394 -8.42 15.99 9.56
CA GLY A 394 -8.77 15.53 8.22
C GLY A 394 -9.17 16.64 7.27
N ALA A 395 -9.86 17.69 7.75
CA ALA A 395 -10.27 18.81 6.90
C ALA A 395 -9.04 19.62 6.47
N ALA A 396 -8.09 19.85 7.37
CA ALA A 396 -6.81 20.48 7.06
C ALA A 396 -5.98 19.64 6.07
N PHE A 397 -5.96 18.31 6.26
CA PHE A 397 -5.29 17.39 5.34
C PHE A 397 -5.91 17.44 3.94
N CYS A 398 -7.23 17.26 3.81
CA CYS A 398 -7.95 17.37 2.54
C CYS A 398 -7.75 18.74 1.87
N THR A 399 -7.83 19.82 2.66
CA THR A 399 -7.60 21.19 2.15
C THR A 399 -6.21 21.31 1.54
N THR A 400 -5.18 20.83 2.25
CA THR A 400 -3.78 20.90 1.78
C THR A 400 -3.59 20.03 0.55
N LEU A 401 -4.04 18.78 0.58
CA LEU A 401 -3.90 17.84 -0.54
C LEU A 401 -4.50 18.40 -1.84
N PHE A 402 -5.69 19.01 -1.78
CA PHE A 402 -6.40 19.43 -2.99
C PHE A 402 -6.23 20.92 -3.36
N ARG A 403 -5.83 21.80 -2.43
CA ARG A 403 -5.64 23.24 -2.71
C ARG A 403 -4.20 23.70 -2.78
N ASP A 404 -3.26 23.03 -2.13
CA ASP A 404 -1.86 23.47 -2.10
C ASP A 404 -1.13 23.13 -3.41
N PRO A 405 -0.29 24.02 -3.97
CA PRO A 405 0.54 23.72 -5.15
C PRO A 405 1.53 22.56 -4.97
N ALA A 406 1.90 22.22 -3.74
CA ALA A 406 2.69 21.06 -3.37
C ALA A 406 1.85 19.79 -3.16
N GLY A 407 0.52 19.91 -3.18
CA GLY A 407 -0.43 18.78 -3.15
C GLY A 407 -0.66 18.17 -4.53
N ILE A 408 -1.88 17.71 -4.77
CA ILE A 408 -2.24 17.01 -6.01
C ILE A 408 -2.01 17.86 -7.27
N GLN A 409 -2.04 19.19 -7.14
CA GLN A 409 -1.73 20.11 -8.24
C GLN A 409 -0.35 19.86 -8.85
N ARG A 410 0.63 19.41 -8.06
CA ARG A 410 1.95 19.00 -8.58
C ARG A 410 1.84 17.85 -9.56
N VAL A 411 1.04 16.83 -9.25
CA VAL A 411 0.82 15.68 -10.14
C VAL A 411 0.22 16.11 -11.48
N PHE A 412 -0.77 17.00 -11.45
CA PHE A 412 -1.39 17.53 -12.67
C PHE A 412 -0.47 18.44 -13.48
N ARG A 413 0.38 19.24 -12.82
CA ARG A 413 1.42 20.03 -13.49
C ARG A 413 2.44 19.13 -14.20
N ASP A 414 2.78 18.00 -13.59
CA ASP A 414 3.77 17.04 -14.09
C ASP A 414 3.17 15.94 -14.96
N LYS A 415 1.91 16.10 -15.42
CA LYS A 415 1.18 15.14 -16.27
C LYS A 415 2.06 14.55 -17.39
N ALA A 416 2.72 15.41 -18.17
CA ALA A 416 3.55 14.97 -19.30
C ALA A 416 4.80 14.15 -18.90
N LEU A 417 5.27 14.24 -17.65
CA LEU A 417 6.31 13.38 -17.10
C LEU A 417 5.74 12.02 -16.71
N PHE A 418 4.60 12.01 -16.03
CA PHE A 418 3.96 10.81 -15.51
C PHE A 418 3.25 9.97 -16.58
N GLU A 419 2.72 10.57 -17.65
CA GLU A 419 2.16 9.83 -18.80
C GLU A 419 3.20 8.98 -19.53
N LYS A 420 4.49 9.33 -19.42
CA LYS A 420 5.60 8.59 -20.03
C LYS A 420 6.10 7.44 -19.15
N ALA A 421 5.66 7.38 -17.90
CA ALA A 421 6.07 6.37 -16.94
C ALA A 421 5.02 5.23 -16.88
N PRO A 422 5.46 3.98 -16.67
CA PRO A 422 4.55 2.86 -16.53
C PRO A 422 3.67 3.01 -15.28
N SER A 423 2.44 2.51 -15.35
CA SER A 423 1.58 2.40 -14.17
C SER A 423 2.05 1.29 -13.23
N PRO A 424 1.94 1.47 -11.89
CA PRO A 424 2.04 0.39 -10.92
C PRO A 424 0.97 -0.68 -11.12
N ASP A 425 -0.24 -0.28 -11.50
CA ASP A 425 -1.34 -1.16 -11.83
C ASP A 425 -1.93 -0.83 -13.22
N PRO A 426 -1.55 -1.60 -14.25
CA PRO A 426 -2.11 -1.46 -15.60
C PRO A 426 -3.63 -1.68 -15.69
N GLY A 427 -4.23 -2.35 -14.70
CA GLY A 427 -5.68 -2.53 -14.60
C GLY A 427 -6.42 -1.26 -14.15
N VAL A 428 -5.72 -0.32 -13.51
CA VAL A 428 -6.27 1.00 -13.16
C VAL A 428 -6.02 2.01 -14.28
N SER A 429 -4.79 2.09 -14.79
CA SER A 429 -4.43 2.96 -15.90
C SER A 429 -3.20 2.42 -16.61
N SER A 430 -3.05 2.75 -17.89
CA SER A 430 -1.86 2.37 -18.68
C SER A 430 -0.59 3.14 -18.30
N ASN A 431 -0.71 4.27 -17.59
CA ASN A 431 0.41 5.14 -17.24
C ASN A 431 0.31 5.67 -15.80
N LEU A 432 1.43 6.18 -15.29
CA LEU A 432 1.52 6.64 -13.90
C LEU A 432 0.63 7.87 -13.63
N PHE A 433 0.39 8.75 -14.60
CA PHE A 433 -0.48 9.91 -14.40
C PHE A 433 -1.91 9.49 -14.11
N GLY A 434 -2.49 8.62 -14.95
CA GLY A 434 -3.85 8.13 -14.74
C GLY A 434 -4.00 7.32 -13.44
N PHE A 435 -2.95 6.58 -13.04
CA PHE A 435 -2.91 5.89 -11.76
C PHE A 435 -2.95 6.87 -10.58
N LEU A 436 -2.06 7.88 -10.56
CA LEU A 436 -2.02 8.88 -9.49
C LEU A 436 -3.31 9.71 -9.43
N ALA A 437 -3.89 10.07 -10.58
CA ALA A 437 -5.16 10.77 -10.61
C ALA A 437 -6.32 9.91 -10.07
N SER A 438 -6.35 8.62 -10.41
CA SER A 438 -7.30 7.66 -9.84
C SER A 438 -7.16 7.56 -8.32
N ARG A 439 -5.93 7.49 -7.80
CA ARG A 439 -5.65 7.47 -6.37
C ARG A 439 -6.16 8.73 -5.69
N ALA A 440 -5.93 9.91 -6.27
CA ALA A 440 -6.40 11.17 -5.71
C ALA A 440 -7.92 11.24 -5.59
N ASN A 441 -8.62 10.80 -6.64
CA ASN A 441 -10.09 10.72 -6.66
C ASN A 441 -10.61 9.77 -5.55
N GLN A 442 -9.97 8.62 -5.37
CA GLN A 442 -10.32 7.68 -4.31
C GLN A 442 -10.02 8.25 -2.91
N THR A 443 -8.87 8.89 -2.71
CA THR A 443 -8.51 9.54 -1.44
C THR A 443 -9.52 10.60 -1.02
N PHE A 444 -10.09 11.35 -1.98
CA PHE A 444 -11.15 12.32 -1.68
C PHE A 444 -12.35 11.65 -0.99
N THR A 445 -12.75 10.47 -1.48
CA THR A 445 -13.85 9.68 -0.92
C THR A 445 -13.44 9.00 0.39
N ASN A 446 -12.27 8.35 0.43
CA ASN A 446 -11.81 7.57 1.58
C ASN A 446 -11.65 8.42 2.85
N LEU A 447 -11.21 9.67 2.69
CA LEU A 447 -11.08 10.61 3.80
C LEU A 447 -12.39 11.35 4.14
N GLY A 448 -13.46 11.17 3.35
CA GLY A 448 -14.69 11.96 3.49
C GLY A 448 -14.47 13.45 3.23
N CYS A 449 -13.58 13.80 2.29
CA CYS A 449 -13.26 15.19 1.98
C CYS A 449 -14.48 15.96 1.46
N ASP A 450 -15.46 15.29 0.86
CA ASP A 450 -16.73 15.87 0.43
C ASP A 450 -17.49 16.48 1.61
N GLN A 451 -17.62 15.73 2.70
CA GLN A 451 -18.32 16.14 3.91
C GLN A 451 -17.50 17.17 4.70
N LEU A 452 -16.18 16.94 4.80
CA LEU A 452 -15.28 17.81 5.55
C LEU A 452 -15.12 19.19 4.91
N LEU A 453 -15.13 19.26 3.59
CA LEU A 453 -14.91 20.52 2.84
C LEU A 453 -16.20 21.12 2.27
N GLY A 454 -17.31 20.37 2.27
CA GLY A 454 -18.57 20.80 1.63
C GLY A 454 -18.43 21.01 0.12
N ALA A 455 -17.62 20.19 -0.55
CA ALA A 455 -17.27 20.35 -1.96
C ALA A 455 -17.28 19.01 -2.70
N ALA A 456 -17.59 19.03 -3.99
CA ALA A 456 -17.40 17.86 -4.85
C ALA A 456 -15.91 17.56 -5.08
N ASP A 457 -15.61 16.31 -5.43
CA ASP A 457 -14.25 15.90 -5.79
C ASP A 457 -13.74 16.75 -6.97
N PRO A 458 -12.62 17.47 -6.81
CA PRO A 458 -12.04 18.27 -7.89
C PRO A 458 -11.38 17.42 -8.99
N VAL A 459 -11.16 16.13 -8.80
CA VAL A 459 -10.55 15.24 -9.79
C VAL A 459 -11.63 14.53 -10.60
N THR A 460 -11.75 14.90 -11.87
CA THR A 460 -12.66 14.23 -12.82
C THR A 460 -11.87 13.27 -13.68
N LEU A 461 -12.19 11.97 -13.60
CA LEU A 461 -11.55 10.93 -14.39
C LEU A 461 -12.25 10.74 -15.75
N THR A 462 -11.46 10.54 -16.80
CA THR A 462 -11.92 10.05 -18.11
C THR A 462 -11.51 8.60 -18.25
N THR A 463 -12.46 7.71 -18.47
CA THR A 463 -12.23 6.25 -18.56
C THR A 463 -12.39 5.73 -19.98
N ASN A 464 -11.60 4.70 -20.31
CA ASN A 464 -11.75 3.91 -21.52
C ASN A 464 -12.97 2.99 -21.40
N ALA A 465 -13.36 2.37 -22.52
CA ALA A 465 -14.45 1.40 -22.55
C ALA A 465 -14.21 0.14 -21.68
N ASP A 466 -12.96 -0.17 -21.36
CA ASP A 466 -12.57 -1.25 -20.47
C ASP A 466 -12.55 -0.85 -18.98
N GLY A 467 -12.91 0.40 -18.66
CA GLY A 467 -12.94 0.94 -17.30
C GLY A 467 -11.62 1.54 -16.81
N THR A 468 -10.52 1.40 -17.57
CA THR A 468 -9.22 1.97 -17.19
C THR A 468 -9.22 3.49 -17.34
N VAL A 469 -8.53 4.21 -16.44
CA VAL A 469 -8.39 5.67 -16.50
C VAL A 469 -7.47 6.05 -17.67
N ALA A 470 -8.03 6.78 -18.62
CA ALA A 470 -7.36 7.29 -19.81
C ALA A 470 -6.74 8.67 -19.57
N ASP A 471 -7.46 9.53 -18.86
CA ASP A 471 -7.03 10.90 -18.53
C ASP A 471 -7.76 11.40 -17.26
N ALA A 472 -7.36 12.54 -16.73
CA ALA A 472 -8.04 13.24 -15.65
C ALA A 472 -7.87 14.75 -15.76
N VAL A 473 -8.84 15.49 -15.20
CA VAL A 473 -8.79 16.95 -15.06
C VAL A 473 -8.96 17.31 -13.59
N LEU A 474 -8.16 18.28 -13.13
CA LEU A 474 -8.29 18.88 -11.80
C LEU A 474 -9.00 20.23 -11.93
N THR A 475 -10.15 20.38 -11.29
CA THR A 475 -10.86 21.65 -11.17
C THR A 475 -10.57 22.30 -9.82
N ALA A 476 -10.77 23.61 -9.71
CA ALA A 476 -10.62 24.28 -8.42
C ALA A 476 -11.68 23.76 -7.44
N LEU A 477 -11.26 23.45 -6.21
CA LEU A 477 -12.15 22.90 -5.18
C LEU A 477 -13.30 23.87 -4.88
N GLY A 478 -14.54 23.38 -4.91
CA GLY A 478 -15.75 24.20 -4.76
C GLY A 478 -16.26 24.83 -6.06
N GLN A 479 -15.61 24.58 -7.20
CA GLN A 479 -16.16 24.89 -8.53
C GLN A 479 -16.69 23.61 -9.19
N THR A 480 -17.84 23.71 -9.84
CA THR A 480 -18.34 22.64 -10.69
C THR A 480 -17.50 22.58 -11.98
N PRO A 481 -17.11 21.38 -12.45
CA PRO A 481 -16.47 21.24 -13.74
C PRO A 481 -17.34 21.86 -14.84
N PRO A 482 -16.77 22.55 -15.84
CA PRO A 482 -17.53 22.91 -17.01
C PRO A 482 -18.11 21.62 -17.63
N PRO A 483 -19.36 21.64 -18.11
CA PRO A 483 -19.98 20.44 -18.68
C PRO A 483 -19.06 19.89 -19.77
N SER A 484 -18.71 18.59 -19.66
CA SER A 484 -17.94 17.92 -20.69
C SER A 484 -18.63 18.12 -22.03
N ALA A 485 -17.91 18.69 -23.00
CA ALA A 485 -18.43 18.84 -24.34
C ALA A 485 -18.79 17.44 -24.86
N SER A 486 -20.10 17.17 -24.95
CA SER A 486 -20.57 15.98 -25.66
C SER A 486 -19.97 15.99 -27.08
N PRO A 487 -19.59 14.84 -27.65
CA PRO A 487 -19.20 14.79 -29.04
C PRO A 487 -20.36 15.37 -29.87
N SER A 488 -20.07 16.46 -30.57
CA SER A 488 -21.05 17.21 -31.34
C SER A 488 -21.61 16.29 -32.42
N THR A 489 -22.88 15.93 -32.32
CA THR A 489 -23.63 15.35 -33.42
C THR A 489 -23.79 16.42 -34.52
N PRO A 490 -23.66 16.07 -35.82
CA PRO A 490 -23.81 17.04 -36.89
C PRO A 490 -25.24 17.58 -36.88
N SER A 491 -25.38 18.90 -36.81
CA SER A 491 -26.66 19.60 -36.83
C SER A 491 -27.32 19.44 -38.21
N SER A 492 -28.44 18.71 -38.27
CA SER A 492 -29.38 18.78 -39.39
C SER A 492 -30.25 20.03 -39.20
N GLY A 493 -30.02 21.02 -40.05
CA GLY A 493 -30.71 22.30 -40.01
C GLY A 493 -32.21 22.19 -40.26
N THR A 494 -32.98 23.05 -39.59
CA THR A 494 -34.26 23.54 -40.10
C THR A 494 -34.47 24.98 -39.62
N THR A 495 -34.95 25.77 -40.56
CA THR A 495 -35.11 27.22 -40.65
C THR A 495 -36.29 27.79 -39.85
N GLY A 496 -36.15 29.05 -39.41
CA GLY A 496 -37.25 30.04 -39.33
C GLY A 496 -37.81 30.36 -37.93
N GLY A 497 -37.64 31.62 -37.48
CA GLY A 497 -38.00 32.17 -36.15
C GLY A 497 -39.45 32.72 -36.05
N PRO A 498 -39.73 33.88 -35.40
CA PRO A 498 -38.92 34.75 -34.53
C PRO A 498 -39.51 34.93 -33.11
N ALA A 499 -38.81 35.75 -32.31
CA ALA A 499 -39.00 36.06 -30.90
C ALA A 499 -40.38 36.63 -30.50
N THR A 500 -40.77 36.39 -29.24
CA THR A 500 -41.64 37.29 -28.49
C THR A 500 -41.23 37.27 -27.01
N ALA A 501 -40.94 38.45 -26.48
CA ALA A 501 -40.66 38.70 -25.07
C ALA A 501 -41.96 38.99 -24.32
N THR A 502 -42.14 38.40 -23.12
CA THR A 502 -43.04 38.96 -22.10
C THR A 502 -42.57 38.63 -20.68
N ALA A 503 -42.84 39.61 -19.83
CA ALA A 503 -42.42 39.89 -18.46
C ALA A 503 -42.71 38.87 -17.35
N THR A 504 -41.83 38.93 -16.33
CA THR A 504 -42.07 39.18 -14.90
C THR A 504 -43.34 38.63 -14.23
N ALA A 505 -43.14 37.81 -13.19
CA ALA A 505 -44.01 37.80 -12.02
C ALA A 505 -43.21 37.50 -10.75
N THR A 506 -43.15 38.52 -9.90
CA THR A 506 -42.71 38.55 -8.51
C THR A 506 -43.69 37.76 -7.63
N ALA A 507 -43.21 36.97 -6.68
CA ALA A 507 -43.98 36.62 -5.49
C ALA A 507 -43.05 36.54 -4.26
N THR A 508 -43.13 37.60 -3.46
CA THR A 508 -42.62 37.71 -2.10
C THR A 508 -43.58 37.00 -1.15
N ALA A 509 -43.08 36.23 -0.18
CA ALA A 509 -43.80 35.98 1.06
C ALA A 509 -42.80 35.97 2.23
N THR A 510 -43.11 36.83 3.20
CA THR A 510 -42.31 37.25 4.33
C THR A 510 -42.71 36.47 5.58
N ALA A 511 -41.70 36.12 6.40
CA ALA A 511 -41.63 35.95 7.86
C ALA A 511 -42.78 35.29 8.65
N THR A 512 -42.41 34.51 9.68
CA THR A 512 -42.55 34.93 11.09
C THR A 512 -41.65 34.05 11.98
N ALA A 513 -40.97 34.71 12.91
CA ALA A 513 -40.13 34.14 13.96
C ALA A 513 -40.96 33.81 15.22
N THR A 514 -40.51 32.82 16.00
CA THR A 514 -40.76 32.80 17.45
C THR A 514 -39.51 32.26 18.15
N ALA A 515 -38.96 33.08 19.05
CA ALA A 515 -37.91 32.75 19.99
C ALA A 515 -38.52 32.60 21.39
N THR A 516 -38.03 31.65 22.21
CA THR A 516 -38.06 31.80 23.68
C THR A 516 -36.91 31.04 24.37
N ALA A 517 -36.10 31.81 25.10
CA ALA A 517 -35.34 31.61 26.34
C ALA A 517 -34.59 30.29 26.62
N THR A 518 -33.25 30.28 26.76
CA THR A 518 -32.41 30.76 27.89
C THR A 518 -32.44 29.85 29.13
N ALA A 519 -31.34 29.15 29.38
CA ALA A 519 -30.86 28.85 30.73
C ALA A 519 -29.34 28.95 30.79
N LYS A 520 -28.89 29.72 31.77
CA LYS A 520 -27.57 30.27 32.03
C LYS A 520 -26.86 29.35 33.03
N THR A 521 -25.66 28.87 32.74
CA THR A 521 -24.77 28.27 33.75
C THR A 521 -23.48 29.05 33.85
N THR A 522 -23.25 29.52 35.06
CA THR A 522 -22.15 30.36 35.52
C THR A 522 -20.85 29.57 35.64
N SER A 523 -19.76 30.25 35.27
CA SER A 523 -18.37 29.94 35.53
C SER A 523 -18.01 29.85 37.01
N SER A 524 -17.17 28.87 37.38
CA SER A 524 -16.17 29.03 38.43
C SER A 524 -14.99 28.08 38.22
N ALA A 525 -13.80 28.67 38.23
CA ALA A 525 -12.50 28.02 38.15
C ALA A 525 -12.10 27.38 39.48
N SER A 526 -11.33 26.29 39.45
CA SER A 526 -10.23 26.01 40.38
C SER A 526 -9.45 24.76 39.97
N ALA A 527 -8.13 24.89 39.91
CA ALA A 527 -7.13 23.82 39.93
C ALA A 527 -6.19 24.11 41.12
N PRO A 528 -5.19 23.26 41.43
CA PRO A 528 -5.25 21.84 41.81
C PRO A 528 -4.62 21.61 43.21
N ALA A 529 -4.77 20.42 43.81
CA ALA A 529 -4.04 20.04 45.03
C ALA A 529 -3.33 18.68 44.90
N SER A 530 -2.01 18.72 45.07
CA SER A 530 -1.09 17.57 45.25
C SER A 530 -1.26 16.93 46.64
N PRO A 531 -0.84 15.65 46.83
CA PRO A 531 -0.43 15.17 48.14
C PRO A 531 1.10 15.11 48.28
N LYS A 532 1.58 15.69 49.37
CA LYS A 532 2.95 15.56 49.89
C LYS A 532 3.18 14.20 50.53
N ALA A 533 4.44 13.79 50.49
CA ALA A 533 5.05 12.71 51.24
C ALA A 533 4.98 12.92 52.78
N GLN A 534 4.96 11.82 53.52
CA GLN A 534 5.38 11.78 54.93
C GLN A 534 6.33 10.61 55.17
N GLN A 535 7.46 10.94 55.78
CA GLN A 535 8.55 10.10 56.22
C GLN A 535 8.26 9.44 57.58
N SER A 536 8.69 8.18 57.69
CA SER A 536 9.59 7.61 58.71
C SER A 536 9.19 7.51 60.19
N HIS A 537 9.20 6.27 60.69
CA HIS A 537 9.85 5.76 61.91
C HIS A 537 9.88 4.22 61.72
N GLY A 538 10.89 3.41 62.09
CA GLY A 538 12.05 3.58 62.94
C GLY A 538 12.20 2.31 63.79
N GLY A 539 13.21 1.48 63.49
CA GLY A 539 13.75 0.40 64.36
C GLY A 539 12.95 -0.92 64.41
N HIS A 540 13.51 -2.07 64.77
CA HIS A 540 14.89 -2.57 64.94
C HIS A 540 14.75 -4.06 65.34
N ARG A 541 15.65 -4.95 64.84
CA ARG A 541 16.03 -6.27 65.43
C ARG A 541 14.96 -7.39 65.40
N HIS A 542 15.23 -8.69 65.30
CA HIS A 542 16.42 -9.55 65.40
C HIS A 542 16.17 -10.87 64.61
N SER A 543 17.25 -11.44 64.05
CA SER A 543 17.60 -12.87 63.91
C SER A 543 16.53 -13.92 63.56
N SER A 544 16.66 -14.57 62.40
CA SER A 544 17.32 -15.89 62.20
C SER A 544 17.36 -16.25 60.73
#